data_AF-A0ABD0QK43-F1
#
_entry.id   AF-A0ABD0QK43-F1
#
_cell.length_a   1.000
_cell.length_b   1.000
_cell.length_c   1.000
_cell.angle_alpha   90.00
_cell.angle_beta   90.00
_cell.angle_gamma   90.00
#
_symmetry.space_group_name_H-M   'P 1'
#
loop_
_entity.id
_entity.type
_entity.pdbx_description
1 polymer ?
#
loop_
_entity_poly.entity_id
_entity_poly.type
_entity_poly.pdbx_seq_one_letter_code
_entity_poly.pdbx_strand_id
1 'polypeptide(L)' 'AIAPLLQLVVSENTAVCANALRALTVLAEVPRARAQLLEHVPLLKTRLTHPTAIIQRAASTAIE' A
#
# COMPACT_ATOMS: atom_id res chain seq x y z
N ALA A 1 -7.14 -1.33 -11.20
CA ALA A 1 -5.81 -1.77 -10.74
C ALA A 1 -5.70 -1.78 -9.20
N ILE A 2 -6.24 -0.77 -8.50
CA ILE A 2 -6.10 -0.64 -7.05
C ILE A 2 -6.70 -1.82 -6.26
N ALA A 3 -7.92 -2.25 -6.56
CA ALA A 3 -8.59 -3.29 -5.77
C ALA A 3 -7.81 -4.62 -5.68
N PRO A 4 -7.31 -5.22 -6.77
CA PRO A 4 -6.44 -6.39 -6.69
C PRO A 4 -5.16 -6.16 -5.87
N LEU A 5 -4.53 -4.99 -5.98
CA LEU A 5 -3.33 -4.66 -5.23
C LEU A 5 -3.61 -4.55 -3.71
N LEU A 6 -4.78 -4.01 -3.32
CA LEU A 6 -5.18 -3.94 -1.91
C LEU A 6 -5.33 -5.33 -1.28
N GLN A 7 -5.80 -6.32 -2.05
CA GLN A 7 -5.86 -7.71 -1.58
C GLN A 7 -4.45 -8.30 -1.34
N LEU A 8 -3.44 -7.84 -2.08
CA LEU A 8 -2.06 -8.29 -1.92
C LEU A 8 -1.33 -7.62 -0.76
N VAL A 9 -1.79 -6.46 -0.28
CA VAL A 9 -1.21 -5.75 0.87
C VAL A 9 -1.29 -6.57 2.16
N VAL A 10 -2.31 -7.43 2.30
CA VAL A 10 -2.48 -8.30 3.48
C VAL A 10 -1.78 -9.65 3.37
N SER A 11 -1.06 -9.90 2.27
CA SER A 11 -0.32 -11.15 2.09
C SER A 11 0.75 -11.32 3.17
N GLU A 12 0.84 -12.53 3.73
CA GLU A 12 1.93 -12.92 4.63
C GLU A 12 3.28 -13.00 3.89
N ASN A 13 3.25 -13.18 2.57
CA ASN A 13 4.44 -13.11 1.76
C ASN A 13 4.93 -11.66 1.69
N THR A 14 6.03 -11.38 2.38
CA THR A 14 6.64 -10.05 2.48
C THR A 14 6.96 -9.45 1.11
N ALA A 15 7.40 -10.26 0.14
CA ALA A 15 7.72 -9.76 -1.20
C ALA A 15 6.45 -9.34 -1.95
N VAL A 16 5.37 -10.12 -1.83
CA VAL A 16 4.07 -9.79 -2.43
C VAL A 16 3.52 -8.49 -1.81
N CYS A 17 3.49 -8.39 -0.49
CA CYS A 17 3.05 -7.20 0.23
C CYS A 17 3.87 -5.95 -0.18
N ALA A 18 5.19 -6.05 -0.16
CA ALA A 18 6.07 -4.94 -0.50
C ALA A 18 5.96 -4.51 -1.97
N ASN A 19 5.82 -5.45 -2.90
CA ASN A 19 5.59 -5.15 -4.32
C ASN A 19 4.22 -4.48 -4.53
N ALA A 20 3.18 -4.95 -3.84
CA ALA A 20 1.84 -4.36 -3.92
C ALA A 20 1.84 -2.91 -3.40
N LEU A 21 2.48 -2.67 -2.24
CA LEU A 21 2.63 -1.32 -1.69
C LEU A 21 3.40 -0.40 -2.63
N ARG A 22 4.52 -0.85 -3.21
CA ARG A 22 5.27 -0.06 -4.21
C ARG A 22 4.41 0.29 -5.43
N ALA A 23 3.62 -0.65 -5.94
CA ALA A 23 2.71 -0.37 -7.05
C ALA A 23 1.62 0.65 -6.65
N LEU A 24 1.09 0.56 -5.42
CA LEU A 24 0.14 1.53 -4.90
C LEU A 24 0.76 2.93 -4.75
N THR A 25 2.02 3.02 -4.31
CA THR A 25 2.76 4.29 -4.24
C THR A 25 2.85 4.96 -5.62
N VAL A 26 3.23 4.21 -6.66
CA VAL A 26 3.31 4.74 -8.03
C VAL A 26 1.91 5.16 -8.54
N LEU A 27 0.87 4.39 -8.22
CA LEU A 27 -0.50 4.77 -8.57
C LEU A 27 -0.97 6.03 -7.84
N ALA A 28 -0.48 6.28 -6.62
CA ALA A 28 -0.84 7.46 -5.84
C ALA A 28 -0.38 8.78 -6.48
N GLU A 29 0.56 8.74 -7.44
CA GLU A 29 0.98 9.91 -8.22
C GLU A 29 -0.11 10.40 -9.19
N VAL A 30 -1.10 9.55 -9.53
CA VAL A 30 -2.22 9.91 -10.40
C VAL A 30 -3.40 10.42 -9.56
N PRO A 31 -3.90 11.65 -9.74
CA PRO A 31 -4.93 12.25 -8.86
C PRO A 31 -6.19 11.40 -8.68
N ARG A 32 -6.67 10.75 -9.74
CA ARG A 32 -7.85 9.87 -9.67
C ARG A 32 -7.59 8.60 -8.86
N ALA A 33 -6.41 8.00 -9.04
CA ALA A 33 -6.02 6.81 -8.29
C ALA A 33 -5.72 7.17 -6.83
N ARG A 34 -5.15 8.35 -6.57
CA ARG A 34 -4.99 8.91 -5.22
C ARG A 34 -6.31 9.03 -4.48
N ALA A 35 -7.33 9.60 -5.11
CA ALA A 35 -8.66 9.71 -4.51
C ALA A 35 -9.23 8.34 -4.12
N GLN A 36 -9.04 7.32 -4.96
CA GLN A 36 -9.44 5.94 -4.65
C GLN A 36 -8.62 5.33 -3.51
N LEU A 37 -7.30 5.59 -3.44
CA LEU A 37 -6.43 5.08 -2.37
C LEU A 37 -6.79 5.67 -1.00
N LEU A 38 -7.23 6.94 -0.97
CA LEU A 38 -7.61 7.63 0.27
C LEU A 38 -8.78 6.92 0.99
N GLU A 39 -9.69 6.29 0.25
CA GLU A 39 -10.78 5.47 0.81
C GLU A 39 -10.27 4.21 1.54
N HIS A 40 -9.02 3.81 1.28
CA HIS A 40 -8.41 2.59 1.82
C HIS A 40 -7.23 2.86 2.76
N VAL A 41 -7.02 4.12 3.19
CA VAL A 41 -5.98 4.49 4.17
C VAL A 41 -6.01 3.65 5.46
N PRO A 42 -7.18 3.26 6.03
CA PRO A 42 -7.20 2.39 7.20
C PRO A 42 -6.46 1.07 6.99
N LEU A 43 -6.53 0.47 5.80
CA LEU A 43 -5.81 -0.75 5.45
C LEU A 43 -4.30 -0.52 5.46
N LEU A 44 -3.84 0.55 4.80
CA LEU A 44 -2.42 0.89 4.71
C LEU A 44 -1.82 1.20 6.08
N LYS A 45 -2.58 1.87 6.97
CA LYS A 45 -2.15 2.13 8.35
C LYS A 45 -1.83 0.84 9.12
N THR A 46 -2.52 -0.28 8.86
CA THR A 46 -2.20 -1.57 9.50
C THR A 46 -0.80 -2.08 9.15
N ARG A 47 -0.19 -1.60 8.07
CA ARG A 47 1.14 -2.01 7.63
C ARG A 47 2.26 -1.14 8.23
N LEU A 48 1.92 -0.02 8.86
CA LEU A 48 2.90 0.85 9.54
C LEU A 48 3.55 0.16 10.76
N THR A 49 2.88 -0.82 11.35
CA THR A 49 3.40 -1.61 12.48
C THR A 49 3.98 -2.97 12.05
N HIS A 50 4.16 -3.20 10.75
CA HIS A 50 4.69 -4.47 10.23
C HIS A 50 6.15 -4.68 10.66
N PRO A 51 6.62 -5.88 11.04
CA PRO A 51 8.00 -6.09 11.52
C PRO A 51 9.08 -5.72 10.49
N THR A 52 8.77 -5.84 9.20
CA THR A 52 9.69 -5.50 8.11
C THR A 52 9.66 -4.01 7.77
N ALA A 53 10.79 -3.33 7.96
CA ALA A 53 10.94 -1.89 7.71
C ALA A 53 10.56 -1.45 6.27
N ILE A 54 10.82 -2.30 5.26
CA ILE A 54 10.48 -1.98 3.86
C ILE A 54 8.97 -1.84 3.64
N ILE A 55 8.16 -2.64 4.36
CA ILE A 55 6.70 -2.59 4.30
C ILE A 55 6.19 -1.34 5.00
N GLN A 56 6.74 -1.01 6.17
CA GLN A 56 6.39 0.21 6.90
C GLN A 56 6.63 1.46 6.04
N ARG A 57 7.81 1.55 5.42
CA ARG A 57 8.18 2.67 4.56
C ARG A 57 7.28 2.77 3.35
N ALA A 58 7.05 1.66 2.64
CA ALA A 58 6.18 1.65 1.47
C ALA A 58 4.72 2.02 1.82
N ALA A 59 4.23 1.57 2.97
CA ALA A 59 2.91 1.96 3.48
C ALA A 59 2.82 3.45 3.83
N SER A 60 3.84 4.02 4.47
CA SER A 60 3.92 5.46 4.75
C SER A 60 3.83 6.27 3.46
N THR A 61 4.66 5.94 2.47
CA THR A 61 4.70 6.67 1.19
C THR A 61 3.42 6.49 0.37
N ALA A 62 2.70 5.37 0.51
CA ALA A 62 1.41 5.21 -0.15
C ALA A 62 0.28 6.05 0.51
N ILE A 63 0.47 6.46 1.77
CA ILE A 63 -0.48 7.31 2.51
C ILE A 63 -0.21 8.80 2.28
N GLU A 64 1.07 9.22 2.29
CA GLU A 64 1.55 10.60 2.06
C GLU A 64 1.30 11.11 0.66
#